data_AF-A0A2K8Z3X6-F1
#
_entry.id   AF-A0A2K8Z3X6-F1
#
_cell.length_a   1.000
_cell.length_b   1.000
_cell.length_c   1.000
_cell.angle_alpha   90.00
_cell.angle_beta   90.00
_cell.angle_gamma   90.00
#
_symmetry.space_group_name_H-M   'P 1'
#
loop_
_entity.id
_entity.type
_entity.pdbx_description
1 polymer ?
#
loop_
_entity_poly.entity_id
_entity_poly.type
_entity_poly.pdbx_seq_one_letter_code
_entity_poly.pdbx_strand_id
1 'polypeptide(L)'
;MKTYFPYLLISALFLWMAGCREPIIDEGILPFTTPGAPDADGGTWRPIVLKSATDVLVPQPAAVTSDAYLHELSDVKNGLITVTPEQNTAVNYWAAGGVIRWNQIARQLVAKYNVPPGYDAATGQTITSSIANPYAGAPFAARVYALLSVVQYDALVVAWRAKYQYNRAPLEQQGIFTKVPVLDVPSYPSEDAAIAEASCQMLAYFFPNEVAFLKAKAAEHKQSRVWAGANVPSDVKAGEELAAAVTAKVLDYAKTDRFTSALDPTATWQKKSALAPYDLTWISLEIPVRAPILPLAGKVKTWFDSTALVRALPAAPPLTTSAEFQKALTEVRDIANTRTRDQSRIANYWDNGTNTYSLSGLWNFLVEDLIRQNSKNELRAARTYALMNRAMQDATTAAWSTKYTYFTPRPSQLDATIKTATVIPNTPGYVSDQAAVSVAATTVLTYLFPDETTSLNAQATEAALSGLYGGTQFRFDTEAGVTLGTAIGQMAIAGAKADGAK
;
A
#
# COMPACT_ATOMS: atom_id res chain seq x y z
N MET A 1 -2.76 23.32 77.25
CA MET A 1 -3.46 22.03 77.47
C MET A 1 -3.21 21.16 76.25
N LYS A 2 -2.49 20.03 76.44
CA LYS A 2 -2.44 18.79 75.62
C LYS A 2 -2.36 18.93 74.08
N THR A 3 -1.18 18.80 73.47
CA THR A 3 -0.62 17.57 72.81
C THR A 3 -1.51 16.97 71.72
N TYR A 4 -1.00 16.85 70.47
CA TYR A 4 -0.85 15.60 69.66
C TYR A 4 -0.30 15.93 68.25
N PHE A 5 0.95 15.50 67.98
CA PHE A 5 1.50 15.14 66.66
C PHE A 5 0.90 13.76 66.24
N PRO A 6 1.16 13.15 65.07
CA PRO A 6 1.16 13.60 63.66
C PRO A 6 0.37 12.63 62.74
N TYR A 7 0.10 12.97 61.48
CA TYR A 7 0.07 11.98 60.38
C TYR A 7 0.55 12.63 59.08
N LEU A 8 1.85 12.46 58.83
CA LEU A 8 2.46 12.54 57.51
C LEU A 8 1.95 11.33 56.71
N LEU A 9 0.90 11.54 55.92
CA LEU A 9 0.52 10.60 54.86
C LEU A 9 1.16 11.11 53.56
N ILE A 10 2.37 10.60 53.31
CA ILE A 10 2.99 10.59 51.99
C ILE A 10 2.06 9.77 51.09
N SER A 11 1.13 10.44 50.43
CA SER A 11 0.41 9.89 49.29
C SER A 11 1.29 10.14 48.07
N ALA A 12 2.17 9.18 47.80
CA ALA A 12 2.82 9.06 46.51
C ALA A 12 1.73 8.83 45.46
N LEU A 13 1.28 9.90 44.81
CA LEU A 13 0.60 9.79 43.52
C LEU A 13 1.62 9.25 42.51
N PHE A 14 1.70 7.92 42.41
CA PHE A 14 2.13 7.28 41.18
C PHE A 14 1.02 7.53 40.13
N LEU A 15 1.03 8.74 39.56
CA LEU A 15 0.45 8.99 38.27
C LEU A 15 1.18 8.06 37.30
N TRP A 16 0.51 6.95 36.96
CA TRP A 16 0.82 6.17 35.79
C TRP A 16 1.00 7.13 34.63
N MET A 17 2.26 7.37 34.23
CA MET A 17 2.57 7.84 32.89
C MET A 17 2.24 6.68 31.94
N ALA A 18 0.95 6.40 31.77
CA ALA A 18 0.48 5.84 30.52
C ALA A 18 0.69 6.97 29.51
N GLY A 19 1.93 7.08 29.01
CA GLY A 19 2.20 7.90 27.84
C GLY A 19 1.17 7.52 26.79
N CYS A 20 0.53 8.51 26.17
CA CYS A 20 -0.39 8.28 25.08
C CYS A 20 0.29 7.31 24.11
N ARG A 21 -0.15 6.05 24.10
CA ARG A 21 0.28 5.11 23.08
C ARG A 21 -0.21 5.73 21.78
N GLU A 22 0.70 5.94 20.83
CA GLU A 22 0.29 6.34 19.50
C GLU A 22 -0.81 5.37 19.05
N PRO A 23 -1.93 5.86 18.48
CA PRO A 23 -2.98 4.98 18.00
C PRO A 23 -2.39 4.08 16.91
N ILE A 24 -2.27 2.79 17.23
CA ILE A 24 -1.88 1.74 16.28
C ILE A 24 -3.17 1.21 15.67
N ILE A 25 -3.22 1.10 14.34
CA ILE A 25 -4.28 0.32 13.70
C ILE A 25 -4.01 -1.15 14.02
N ASP A 26 -4.62 -1.65 15.10
CA ASP A 26 -4.51 -3.05 15.50
C ASP A 26 -5.45 -3.90 14.65
N GLU A 27 -4.90 -4.51 13.60
CA GLU A 27 -5.63 -5.41 12.71
C GLU A 27 -5.73 -6.85 13.27
N GLY A 28 -5.37 -7.04 14.54
CA GLY A 28 -5.61 -8.26 15.30
C GLY A 28 -4.72 -9.45 14.95
N ILE A 29 -4.99 -10.57 15.64
CA ILE A 29 -4.36 -11.86 15.37
C ILE A 29 -5.20 -12.58 14.31
N LEU A 30 -4.59 -12.75 13.15
CA LEU A 30 -5.18 -13.47 12.03
C LEU A 30 -5.06 -14.99 12.26
N PRO A 31 -6.09 -15.81 11.95
CA PRO A 31 -5.97 -17.25 12.07
C PRO A 31 -5.00 -17.81 11.02
N PHE A 32 -4.30 -18.88 11.39
CA PHE A 32 -3.37 -19.55 10.48
C PHE A 32 -4.10 -20.12 9.27
N THR A 33 -3.53 -19.89 8.10
CA THR A 33 -3.95 -20.51 6.85
C THR A 33 -2.78 -21.33 6.34
N THR A 34 -2.97 -22.64 6.17
CA THR A 34 -1.96 -23.48 5.50
C THR A 34 -1.79 -22.93 4.08
N PRO A 35 -0.56 -22.53 3.70
CA PRO A 35 -0.28 -22.07 2.34
C PRO A 35 -0.67 -23.13 1.30
N GLY A 36 -1.12 -22.68 0.14
CA GLY A 36 -1.54 -23.51 -0.98
C GLY A 36 -0.35 -24.14 -1.72
N ALA A 37 -0.41 -24.19 -3.06
CA ALA A 37 0.62 -24.83 -3.86
C ALA A 37 2.03 -24.24 -3.61
N PRO A 38 3.11 -25.05 -3.69
CA PRO A 38 4.48 -24.58 -3.46
C PRO A 38 5.06 -23.75 -4.63
N ASP A 39 4.38 -23.73 -5.77
CA ASP A 39 4.80 -23.01 -6.99
C ASP A 39 6.26 -23.26 -7.35
N ALA A 40 6.62 -24.53 -7.61
CA ALA A 40 8.01 -24.92 -7.83
C ALA A 40 8.70 -24.21 -9.01
N ASP A 41 7.92 -23.72 -9.96
CA ASP A 41 8.36 -22.91 -11.09
C ASP A 41 8.37 -21.40 -10.79
N GLY A 42 8.06 -20.97 -9.57
CA GLY A 42 7.99 -19.56 -9.16
C GLY A 42 9.24 -18.74 -9.46
N GLY A 43 10.41 -19.39 -9.47
CA GLY A 43 11.69 -18.76 -9.84
C GLY A 43 11.86 -18.47 -11.33
N THR A 44 10.92 -18.93 -12.17
CA THR A 44 10.85 -18.67 -13.61
C THR A 44 9.88 -17.55 -13.97
N TRP A 45 9.09 -17.08 -12.99
CA TRP A 45 8.17 -15.97 -13.22
C TRP A 45 8.95 -14.70 -13.50
N ARG A 46 8.34 -13.81 -14.28
CA ARG A 46 8.97 -12.56 -14.73
C ARG A 46 9.00 -11.55 -13.58
N PRO A 47 10.20 -11.09 -13.14
CA PRO A 47 10.29 -9.96 -12.21
C PRO A 47 9.80 -8.66 -12.85
N ILE A 48 9.55 -7.65 -12.03
CA ILE A 48 9.01 -6.35 -12.44
C ILE A 48 10.13 -5.35 -12.74
N VAL A 49 11.08 -5.18 -11.81
CA VAL A 49 12.20 -4.23 -11.96
C VAL A 49 13.47 -4.94 -12.42
N LEU A 50 13.73 -6.14 -11.90
CA LEU A 50 14.85 -6.94 -12.39
C LEU A 50 14.62 -7.35 -13.85
N LYS A 51 15.69 -7.47 -14.65
CA LYS A 51 15.59 -8.03 -16.00
C LYS A 51 15.32 -9.53 -15.93
N SER A 52 15.89 -10.19 -14.93
CA SER A 52 15.74 -11.61 -14.66
C SER A 52 16.01 -11.93 -13.19
N ALA A 53 15.56 -13.09 -12.74
CA ALA A 53 15.91 -13.61 -11.42
C ALA A 53 17.43 -13.90 -11.26
N THR A 54 18.19 -13.94 -12.37
CA THR A 54 19.67 -14.09 -12.33
C THR A 54 20.43 -12.78 -12.12
N ASP A 55 19.75 -11.63 -12.11
CA ASP A 55 20.38 -10.32 -11.90
C ASP A 55 20.93 -10.15 -10.48
N VAL A 56 20.54 -11.03 -9.56
CA VAL A 56 21.01 -11.09 -8.17
C VAL A 56 21.58 -12.48 -7.93
N LEU A 57 22.84 -12.51 -7.50
CA LEU A 57 23.53 -13.75 -7.13
C LEU A 57 23.13 -14.12 -5.70
N VAL A 58 22.58 -15.33 -5.53
CA VAL A 58 22.46 -15.98 -4.22
C VAL A 58 23.60 -16.99 -4.12
N PRO A 59 24.43 -16.97 -3.06
CA PRO A 59 25.54 -17.90 -2.94
C PRO A 59 25.06 -19.35 -2.75
N GLN A 60 25.89 -20.33 -3.08
CA GLN A 60 25.58 -21.72 -2.78
C GLN A 60 25.58 -21.93 -1.26
N PRO A 61 24.55 -22.60 -0.69
CA PRO A 61 24.55 -22.93 0.71
C PRO A 61 25.69 -23.88 1.09
N ALA A 62 26.18 -23.78 2.33
CA ALA A 62 27.05 -24.81 2.90
C ALA A 62 26.37 -26.20 2.83
N ALA A 63 27.18 -27.26 2.63
CA ALA A 63 26.67 -28.62 2.58
C ALA A 63 25.95 -28.97 3.89
N VAL A 64 24.83 -29.69 3.80
CA VAL A 64 24.06 -30.11 4.99
C VAL A 64 24.83 -31.08 5.90
N THR A 65 25.92 -31.65 5.40
CA THR A 65 26.86 -32.51 6.14
C THR A 65 28.02 -31.74 6.76
N SER A 66 28.12 -30.43 6.55
CA SER A 66 29.22 -29.63 7.12
C SER A 66 29.03 -29.39 8.62
N ASP A 67 30.13 -29.35 9.37
CA ASP A 67 30.11 -29.11 10.82
C ASP A 67 29.38 -27.80 11.17
N ALA A 68 29.60 -26.75 10.38
CA ALA A 68 28.93 -25.46 10.56
C ALA A 68 27.41 -25.57 10.45
N TYR A 69 26.90 -26.27 9.43
CA TYR A 69 25.47 -26.43 9.24
C TYR A 69 24.85 -27.36 10.30
N LEU A 70 25.53 -28.45 10.65
CA LEU A 70 25.07 -29.37 11.70
C LEU A 70 24.99 -28.68 13.06
N HIS A 71 25.91 -27.74 13.34
CA HIS A 71 25.85 -26.91 14.53
C HIS A 71 24.62 -25.99 14.52
N GLU A 72 24.38 -25.24 13.44
CA GLU A 72 23.19 -24.40 13.30
C GLU A 72 21.87 -25.19 13.47
N LEU A 73 21.80 -26.38 12.85
CA LEU A 73 20.62 -27.25 12.94
C LEU A 73 20.39 -27.75 14.37
N SER A 74 21.45 -28.12 15.07
CA SER A 74 21.40 -28.51 16.48
C SER A 74 20.94 -27.35 17.37
N ASP A 75 21.46 -26.14 17.13
CA ASP A 75 21.08 -24.95 17.89
C ASP A 75 19.59 -24.61 17.72
N VAL A 76 19.07 -24.68 16.49
CA VAL A 76 17.65 -24.48 16.21
C VAL A 76 16.82 -25.55 16.93
N LYS A 77 17.21 -26.82 16.85
CA LYS A 77 16.51 -27.92 17.51
C LYS A 77 16.47 -27.75 19.03
N ASN A 78 17.57 -27.36 19.64
CA ASN A 78 17.65 -27.10 21.09
C ASN A 78 16.85 -25.85 21.47
N GLY A 79 16.88 -24.82 20.64
CA GLY A 79 16.15 -23.56 20.83
C GLY A 79 14.64 -23.75 20.88
N LEU A 80 14.08 -24.75 20.16
CA LEU A 80 12.64 -25.05 20.19
C LEU A 80 12.10 -25.39 21.58
N ILE A 81 12.94 -25.95 22.46
CA ILE A 81 12.60 -26.34 23.83
C ILE A 81 12.59 -25.11 24.76
N THR A 82 13.38 -24.08 24.44
CA THR A 82 13.62 -22.92 25.31
C THR A 82 12.93 -21.63 24.83
N VAL A 83 12.09 -21.70 23.79
CA VAL A 83 11.38 -20.53 23.24
C VAL A 83 10.51 -19.86 24.30
N THR A 84 10.70 -18.56 24.51
CA THR A 84 9.95 -17.77 25.51
C THR A 84 8.52 -17.44 25.05
N PRO A 85 7.60 -17.04 25.95
CA PRO A 85 6.26 -16.58 25.57
C PRO A 85 6.26 -15.41 24.58
N GLU A 86 7.20 -14.47 24.71
CA GLU A 86 7.35 -13.32 23.81
C GLU A 86 7.79 -13.79 22.41
N GLN A 87 8.72 -14.74 22.35
CA GLN A 87 9.16 -15.34 21.09
C GLN A 87 8.02 -16.13 20.43
N ASN A 88 7.23 -16.89 21.19
CA ASN A 88 6.04 -17.57 20.65
C ASN A 88 4.99 -16.56 20.14
N THR A 89 4.86 -15.40 20.79
CA THR A 89 3.98 -14.32 20.32
C THR A 89 4.46 -13.77 18.97
N ALA A 90 5.76 -13.53 18.81
CA ALA A 90 6.35 -13.12 17.54
C ALA A 90 6.18 -14.20 16.45
N VAL A 91 6.44 -15.47 16.77
CA VAL A 91 6.20 -16.62 15.88
C VAL A 91 4.76 -16.63 15.36
N ASN A 92 3.78 -16.50 16.25
CA ASN A 92 2.37 -16.50 15.88
C ASN A 92 1.98 -15.26 15.07
N TYR A 93 2.55 -14.09 15.39
CA TYR A 93 2.28 -12.86 14.66
C TYR A 93 2.72 -12.98 13.19
N TRP A 94 3.94 -13.46 12.95
CA TRP A 94 4.53 -13.57 11.61
C TRP A 94 4.04 -14.79 10.82
N ALA A 95 3.57 -15.85 11.48
CA ALA A 95 3.00 -17.02 10.82
C ALA A 95 1.67 -16.75 10.09
N ALA A 96 1.07 -15.57 10.24
CA ALA A 96 -0.05 -15.13 9.41
C ALA A 96 0.36 -14.83 7.95
N GLY A 97 1.66 -14.63 7.71
CA GLY A 97 2.25 -14.35 6.42
C GLY A 97 3.02 -13.03 6.39
N GLY A 98 4.28 -13.07 5.97
CA GLY A 98 5.19 -11.94 5.95
C GLY A 98 4.70 -10.80 5.06
N VAL A 99 4.32 -11.11 3.81
CA VAL A 99 3.81 -10.12 2.84
C VAL A 99 2.59 -9.39 3.39
N ILE A 100 1.66 -10.14 4.01
CA ILE A 100 0.46 -9.56 4.63
C ILE A 100 0.87 -8.62 5.76
N ARG A 101 1.64 -9.08 6.75
CA ARG A 101 2.00 -8.26 7.92
C ARG A 101 2.76 -6.99 7.54
N TRP A 102 3.65 -7.05 6.57
CA TRP A 102 4.34 -5.85 6.08
C TRP A 102 3.42 -4.88 5.33
N ASN A 103 2.37 -5.39 4.68
CA ASN A 103 1.33 -4.54 4.11
C ASN A 103 0.50 -3.83 5.20
N GLN A 104 0.15 -4.53 6.28
CA GLN A 104 -0.52 -3.92 7.45
C GLN A 104 0.34 -2.81 8.07
N ILE A 105 1.64 -3.05 8.24
CA ILE A 105 2.59 -2.03 8.69
C ILE A 105 2.62 -0.83 7.73
N ALA A 106 2.61 -1.08 6.42
CA ALA A 106 2.55 0.00 5.43
C ALA A 106 1.25 0.83 5.56
N ARG A 107 0.09 0.19 5.80
CA ARG A 107 -1.18 0.87 6.05
C ARG A 107 -1.13 1.73 7.31
N GLN A 108 -0.55 1.22 8.40
CA GLN A 108 -0.33 1.98 9.64
C GLN A 108 0.53 3.22 9.38
N LEU A 109 1.64 3.07 8.66
CA LEU A 109 2.52 4.20 8.33
C LEU A 109 1.85 5.21 7.40
N VAL A 110 1.17 4.75 6.35
CA VAL A 110 0.41 5.67 5.49
C VAL A 110 -0.64 6.42 6.29
N ALA A 111 -1.41 5.75 7.17
CA ALA A 111 -2.40 6.43 8.00
C ALA A 111 -1.77 7.46 8.96
N LYS A 112 -0.63 7.11 9.58
CA LYS A 112 0.14 8.00 10.47
C LYS A 112 0.64 9.26 9.75
N TYR A 113 1.05 9.14 8.50
CA TYR A 113 1.62 10.23 7.71
C TYR A 113 0.62 10.87 6.72
N ASN A 114 -0.62 10.40 6.63
CA ASN A 114 -1.68 10.99 5.81
C ASN A 114 -2.32 12.19 6.52
N VAL A 115 -1.46 13.10 6.95
CA VAL A 115 -1.81 14.35 7.65
C VAL A 115 -1.47 15.51 6.70
N PRO A 116 -2.45 16.35 6.32
CA PRO A 116 -2.19 17.50 5.48
C PRO A 116 -1.12 18.42 6.10
N PRO A 117 -0.32 19.11 5.27
CA PRO A 117 0.64 20.10 5.74
C PRO A 117 -0.03 21.13 6.67
N GLY A 118 0.62 21.42 7.81
CA GLY A 118 0.06 22.25 8.87
C GLY A 118 -0.14 23.71 8.46
N TYR A 119 -0.82 24.50 9.31
CA TYR A 119 -0.94 25.95 9.13
C TYR A 119 -0.49 26.68 10.38
N ASP A 120 0.45 27.60 10.22
CA ASP A 120 0.87 28.49 11.29
C ASP A 120 0.00 29.75 11.25
N ALA A 121 -0.89 29.87 12.23
CA ALA A 121 -1.80 31.01 12.37
C ALA A 121 -1.10 32.32 12.76
N ALA A 122 0.11 32.26 13.34
CA ALA A 122 0.86 33.44 13.73
C ALA A 122 1.59 34.06 12.53
N THR A 123 2.10 33.23 11.61
CA THR A 123 2.81 33.70 10.41
C THR A 123 1.94 33.72 9.16
N GLY A 124 0.76 33.08 9.20
CA GLY A 124 -0.12 32.89 8.06
C GLY A 124 0.43 31.93 7.00
N GLN A 125 1.46 31.14 7.33
CA GLN A 125 2.16 30.26 6.40
C GLN A 125 1.71 28.79 6.54
N THR A 126 1.67 28.07 5.41
CA THR A 126 1.47 26.61 5.43
C THR A 126 2.80 25.92 5.71
N ILE A 127 2.85 25.06 6.72
CA ILE A 127 4.00 24.21 7.04
C ILE A 127 4.02 23.08 6.02
N THR A 128 4.97 23.09 5.08
CA THR A 128 5.03 22.11 3.99
C THR A 128 5.49 20.72 4.45
N SER A 129 5.05 19.67 3.76
CA SER A 129 5.58 18.32 3.95
C SER A 129 7.07 18.28 3.61
N SER A 130 7.85 17.48 4.35
CA SER A 130 9.28 17.28 4.08
C SER A 130 9.57 15.82 3.76
N ILE A 131 10.81 15.52 3.34
CA ILE A 131 11.26 14.14 3.19
C ILE A 131 11.19 13.39 4.54
N ALA A 132 11.47 14.08 5.65
CA ALA A 132 11.42 13.48 6.98
C ALA A 132 9.98 13.27 7.49
N ASN A 133 9.05 14.12 7.06
CA ASN A 133 7.64 14.06 7.42
C ASN A 133 6.76 14.25 6.16
N PRO A 134 6.60 13.20 5.34
CA PRO A 134 5.86 13.27 4.10
C PRO A 134 4.36 13.36 4.36
N TYR A 135 3.62 14.02 3.46
CA TYR A 135 2.16 13.91 3.40
C TYR A 135 1.79 12.68 2.56
N ALA A 136 1.31 11.62 3.21
CA ALA A 136 0.93 10.36 2.57
C ALA A 136 -0.47 10.39 1.91
N GLY A 137 -0.77 11.46 1.17
CA GLY A 137 -1.99 11.59 0.36
C GLY A 137 -2.02 10.61 -0.83
N ALA A 138 -3.11 10.59 -1.59
CA ALA A 138 -3.41 9.52 -2.57
C ALA A 138 -2.26 9.14 -3.53
N PRO A 139 -1.58 10.05 -4.27
CA PRO A 139 -0.47 9.63 -5.13
C PRO A 139 0.75 9.09 -4.37
N PHE A 140 1.04 9.61 -3.17
CA PHE A 140 2.13 9.11 -2.33
C PHE A 140 1.80 7.71 -1.81
N ALA A 141 0.60 7.52 -1.26
CA ALA A 141 0.14 6.23 -0.75
C ALA A 141 0.15 5.15 -1.84
N ALA A 142 -0.41 5.45 -3.02
CA ALA A 142 -0.40 4.51 -4.15
C ALA A 142 1.03 4.09 -4.54
N ARG A 143 1.98 5.04 -4.51
CA ARG A 143 3.41 4.77 -4.76
C ARG A 143 4.06 3.91 -3.67
N VAL A 144 3.75 4.14 -2.39
CA VAL A 144 4.25 3.33 -1.27
C VAL A 144 3.83 1.87 -1.46
N TYR A 145 2.54 1.60 -1.65
CA TYR A 145 2.04 0.24 -1.77
C TYR A 145 2.58 -0.47 -3.02
N ALA A 146 2.68 0.24 -4.16
CA ALA A 146 3.24 -0.33 -5.38
C ALA A 146 4.71 -0.71 -5.22
N LEU A 147 5.56 0.19 -4.72
CA LEU A 147 6.99 -0.09 -4.57
C LEU A 147 7.28 -1.14 -3.50
N LEU A 148 6.52 -1.17 -2.40
CA LEU A 148 6.61 -2.25 -1.41
C LEU A 148 6.27 -3.61 -2.03
N SER A 149 5.17 -3.68 -2.78
CA SER A 149 4.74 -4.94 -3.40
C SER A 149 5.72 -5.42 -4.47
N VAL A 150 6.26 -4.48 -5.25
CA VAL A 150 7.26 -4.76 -6.29
C VAL A 150 8.54 -5.34 -5.69
N VAL A 151 9.08 -4.71 -4.63
CA VAL A 151 10.33 -5.20 -4.03
C VAL A 151 10.16 -6.57 -3.37
N GLN A 152 9.00 -6.81 -2.72
CA GLN A 152 8.68 -8.12 -2.15
C GLN A 152 8.56 -9.19 -3.25
N TYR A 153 7.81 -8.90 -4.33
CA TYR A 153 7.62 -9.83 -5.42
C TYR A 153 8.93 -10.18 -6.12
N ASP A 154 9.75 -9.20 -6.49
CA ASP A 154 11.04 -9.44 -7.15
C ASP A 154 11.99 -10.22 -6.24
N ALA A 155 12.02 -9.92 -4.93
CA ALA A 155 12.83 -10.65 -3.95
C ALA A 155 12.37 -12.11 -3.81
N LEU A 156 11.06 -12.36 -3.81
CA LEU A 156 10.51 -13.71 -3.71
C LEU A 156 10.73 -14.53 -4.98
N VAL A 157 10.66 -13.94 -6.17
CA VAL A 157 11.03 -14.63 -7.41
C VAL A 157 12.50 -15.06 -7.39
N VAL A 158 13.42 -14.20 -6.93
CA VAL A 158 14.84 -14.54 -6.74
C VAL A 158 15.01 -15.64 -5.69
N ALA A 159 14.30 -15.54 -4.56
CA ALA A 159 14.35 -16.55 -3.50
C ALA A 159 13.84 -17.92 -4.01
N TRP A 160 12.71 -17.97 -4.71
CA TRP A 160 12.17 -19.21 -5.28
C TRP A 160 13.15 -19.83 -6.28
N ARG A 161 13.78 -19.02 -7.13
CA ARG A 161 14.81 -19.53 -8.04
C ARG A 161 15.92 -20.22 -7.26
N ALA A 162 16.47 -19.56 -6.24
CA ALA A 162 17.56 -20.12 -5.45
C ALA A 162 17.14 -21.36 -4.64
N LYS A 163 15.90 -21.37 -4.10
CA LYS A 163 15.30 -22.53 -3.41
C LYS A 163 15.34 -23.78 -4.28
N TYR A 164 14.81 -23.70 -5.50
CA TYR A 164 14.76 -24.85 -6.40
C TYR A 164 16.07 -25.11 -7.16
N GLN A 165 16.99 -24.14 -7.22
CA GLN A 165 18.34 -24.34 -7.73
C GLN A 165 19.21 -25.14 -6.75
N TYR A 166 19.17 -24.82 -5.46
CA TYR A 166 20.03 -25.46 -4.45
C TYR A 166 19.35 -26.61 -3.72
N ASN A 167 18.02 -26.64 -3.68
CA ASN A 167 17.19 -27.71 -3.18
C ASN A 167 17.60 -28.20 -1.77
N ARG A 168 17.98 -27.27 -0.88
CA ARG A 168 18.24 -27.60 0.53
C ARG A 168 16.91 -28.02 1.16
N ALA A 169 16.85 -29.26 1.65
CA ALA A 169 15.63 -29.83 2.21
C ALA A 169 15.01 -28.91 3.28
N PRO A 170 13.67 -28.83 3.39
CA PRO A 170 13.01 -28.18 4.53
C PRO A 170 13.50 -28.74 5.86
N LEU A 171 13.45 -27.94 6.93
CA LEU A 171 13.90 -28.38 8.26
C LEU A 171 13.06 -29.55 8.81
N GLU A 172 11.78 -29.66 8.42
CA GLU A 172 10.92 -30.80 8.78
C GLU A 172 11.45 -32.13 8.25
N GLN A 173 11.96 -32.14 7.02
CA GLN A 173 12.60 -33.30 6.41
C GLN A 173 13.98 -33.62 7.02
N GLN A 174 14.47 -32.75 7.89
CA GLN A 174 15.73 -32.91 8.64
C GLN A 174 15.49 -33.22 10.13
N GLY A 175 14.26 -33.56 10.52
CA GLY A 175 13.92 -34.02 11.86
C GLY A 175 13.60 -32.91 12.86
N ILE A 176 13.22 -31.72 12.38
CA ILE A 176 12.75 -30.59 13.21
C ILE A 176 11.23 -30.48 13.08
N PHE A 177 10.50 -30.47 14.19
CA PHE A 177 9.06 -30.20 14.19
C PHE A 177 8.83 -28.69 14.31
N THR A 178 8.29 -28.07 13.26
CA THR A 178 8.04 -26.62 13.26
C THR A 178 6.88 -26.26 14.19
N LYS A 179 6.91 -25.04 14.75
CA LYS A 179 5.84 -24.56 15.64
C LYS A 179 4.62 -24.00 14.92
N VAL A 180 4.73 -23.79 13.62
CA VAL A 180 3.69 -23.17 12.79
C VAL A 180 3.66 -23.87 11.44
N PRO A 181 2.51 -23.93 10.75
CA PRO A 181 2.46 -24.47 9.40
C PRO A 181 3.48 -23.77 8.51
N VAL A 182 4.36 -24.56 7.88
CA VAL A 182 5.32 -24.08 6.87
C VAL A 182 4.94 -24.66 5.52
N LEU A 183 5.22 -23.90 4.47
CA LEU A 183 5.07 -24.39 3.11
C LEU A 183 6.18 -25.42 2.83
N ASP A 184 5.84 -26.53 2.17
CA ASP A 184 6.82 -27.57 1.77
C ASP A 184 7.66 -27.08 0.57
N VAL A 185 8.61 -26.19 0.84
CA VAL A 185 9.58 -25.65 -0.11
C VAL A 185 11.00 -25.75 0.46
N PRO A 186 12.04 -25.82 -0.38
CA PRO A 186 13.42 -25.81 0.09
C PRO A 186 13.70 -24.64 1.05
N SER A 187 14.48 -24.87 2.11
CA SER A 187 14.63 -23.87 3.19
C SER A 187 15.53 -22.68 2.80
N TYR A 188 16.43 -22.87 1.84
CA TYR A 188 17.47 -21.89 1.47
C TYR A 188 17.20 -21.23 0.12
N PRO A 189 17.24 -19.88 0.03
CA PRO A 189 17.33 -18.92 1.12
C PRO A 189 15.97 -18.77 1.84
N SER A 190 15.96 -18.15 3.02
CA SER A 190 14.71 -17.84 3.74
C SER A 190 13.92 -16.74 3.01
N GLU A 191 12.70 -17.08 2.60
CA GLU A 191 11.74 -16.18 1.97
C GLU A 191 11.25 -15.09 2.93
N ASP A 192 11.01 -15.44 4.19
CA ASP A 192 10.59 -14.52 5.23
C ASP A 192 11.67 -13.46 5.51
N ALA A 193 12.95 -13.88 5.52
CA ALA A 193 14.06 -12.95 5.67
C ALA A 193 14.18 -12.00 4.46
N ALA A 194 13.92 -12.52 3.25
CA ALA A 194 13.88 -11.71 2.05
C ALA A 194 12.73 -10.67 2.09
N ILE A 195 11.54 -11.08 2.52
CA ILE A 195 10.40 -10.17 2.72
C ILE A 195 10.72 -9.12 3.79
N ALA A 196 11.26 -9.55 4.94
CA ALA A 196 11.59 -8.66 6.06
C ALA A 196 12.55 -7.54 5.63
N GLU A 197 13.65 -7.92 4.97
CA GLU A 197 14.68 -6.97 4.57
C GLU A 197 14.18 -6.03 3.47
N ALA A 198 13.54 -6.58 2.43
CA ALA A 198 12.97 -5.80 1.33
C ALA A 198 11.95 -4.76 1.83
N SER A 199 11.05 -5.18 2.72
CA SER A 199 10.01 -4.34 3.26
C SER A 199 10.57 -3.25 4.18
N CYS A 200 11.51 -3.61 5.06
CA CYS A 200 12.17 -2.67 5.96
C CYS A 200 12.89 -1.55 5.19
N GLN A 201 13.73 -1.91 4.22
CA GLN A 201 14.47 -0.93 3.44
C GLN A 201 13.54 -0.03 2.60
N MET A 202 12.51 -0.61 1.97
CA MET A 202 11.59 0.17 1.16
C MET A 202 10.73 1.12 2.00
N LEU A 203 10.17 0.67 3.12
CA LEU A 203 9.40 1.55 4.01
C LEU A 203 10.29 2.60 4.68
N ALA A 204 11.54 2.27 5.02
CA ALA A 204 12.49 3.23 5.58
C ALA A 204 12.84 4.36 4.58
N TYR A 205 12.82 4.07 3.28
CA TYR A 205 12.99 5.08 2.24
C TYR A 205 11.82 6.09 2.22
N PHE A 206 10.60 5.64 2.47
CA PHE A 206 9.42 6.52 2.52
C PHE A 206 9.24 7.22 3.87
N PHE A 207 9.59 6.54 4.97
CA PHE A 207 9.33 6.97 6.34
C PHE A 207 10.62 6.94 7.17
N PRO A 208 11.55 7.88 6.93
CA PRO A 208 12.89 7.86 7.55
C PRO A 208 12.85 8.03 9.09
N ASN A 209 11.79 8.62 9.64
CA ASN A 209 11.59 8.72 11.09
C ASN A 209 11.20 7.38 11.74
N GLU A 210 10.80 6.39 10.95
CA GLU A 210 10.32 5.08 11.42
C GLU A 210 11.39 3.98 11.31
N VAL A 211 12.63 4.34 10.93
CA VAL A 211 13.73 3.38 10.70
C VAL A 211 13.98 2.47 11.91
N ALA A 212 13.94 3.01 13.12
CA ALA A 212 14.17 2.21 14.33
C ALA A 212 13.06 1.16 14.53
N PHE A 213 11.80 1.56 14.36
CA PHE A 213 10.65 0.66 14.43
C PHE A 213 10.69 -0.42 13.33
N LEU A 214 10.96 -0.02 12.10
CA LEU A 214 11.05 -0.91 10.94
C LEU A 214 12.16 -1.95 11.10
N LYS A 215 13.35 -1.53 11.56
CA LYS A 215 14.47 -2.45 11.83
C LYS A 215 14.15 -3.44 12.94
N ALA A 216 13.48 -2.99 14.01
CA ALA A 216 13.03 -3.87 15.07
C ALA A 216 12.04 -4.92 14.55
N LYS A 217 11.06 -4.52 13.72
CA LYS A 217 10.12 -5.46 13.09
C LYS A 217 10.78 -6.42 12.10
N ALA A 218 11.78 -5.96 11.35
CA ALA A 218 12.54 -6.83 10.46
C ALA A 218 13.36 -7.88 11.21
N ALA A 219 14.02 -7.47 12.31
CA ALA A 219 14.75 -8.40 13.17
C ALA A 219 13.81 -9.43 13.82
N GLU A 220 12.66 -8.98 14.34
CA GLU A 220 11.63 -9.86 14.91
C GLU A 220 11.09 -10.85 13.87
N HIS A 221 10.80 -10.39 12.63
CA HIS A 221 10.32 -11.25 11.55
C HIS A 221 11.33 -12.35 11.21
N LYS A 222 12.59 -11.96 10.93
CA LYS A 222 13.67 -12.89 10.59
C LYS A 222 13.87 -13.93 11.69
N GLN A 223 13.96 -13.47 12.93
CA GLN A 223 14.26 -14.33 14.07
C GLN A 223 13.07 -15.24 14.43
N SER A 224 11.83 -14.82 14.16
CA SER A 224 10.65 -15.65 14.35
C SER A 224 10.73 -16.98 13.59
N ARG A 225 11.40 -17.02 12.44
CA ARG A 225 11.53 -18.23 11.63
C ARG A 225 12.54 -19.22 12.21
N VAL A 226 13.58 -18.72 12.86
CA VAL A 226 14.53 -19.55 13.62
C VAL A 226 13.84 -20.10 14.87
N TRP A 227 13.11 -19.27 15.62
CA TRP A 227 12.34 -19.71 16.80
C TRP A 227 11.22 -20.68 16.47
N ALA A 228 10.67 -20.60 15.26
CA ALA A 228 9.66 -21.53 14.76
C ALA A 228 10.26 -22.86 14.26
N GLY A 229 11.59 -22.96 14.13
CA GLY A 229 12.25 -24.12 13.53
C GLY A 229 12.12 -24.20 12.01
N ALA A 230 11.75 -23.10 11.34
CA ALA A 230 11.51 -23.05 9.90
C ALA A 230 12.79 -22.77 9.09
N ASN A 231 13.77 -22.08 9.67
CA ASN A 231 15.04 -21.76 9.02
C ASN A 231 16.21 -21.83 10.00
N VAL A 232 17.41 -22.13 9.48
CA VAL A 232 18.67 -21.93 10.20
C VAL A 232 19.21 -20.50 9.98
N PRO A 233 20.12 -19.97 10.84
CA PRO A 233 20.70 -18.64 10.66
C PRO A 233 21.33 -18.39 9.28
N SER A 234 21.97 -19.40 8.67
CA SER A 234 22.53 -19.25 7.32
C SER A 234 21.47 -19.08 6.22
N ASP A 235 20.27 -19.66 6.37
CA ASP A 235 19.14 -19.45 5.46
C ASP A 235 18.63 -18.00 5.57
N VAL A 236 18.50 -17.50 6.80
CA VAL A 236 18.05 -16.14 7.11
C VAL A 236 19.02 -15.10 6.53
N LYS A 237 20.32 -15.29 6.77
CA LYS A 237 21.36 -14.39 6.27
C LYS A 237 21.34 -14.29 4.74
N ALA A 238 21.20 -15.41 4.04
CA ALA A 238 21.13 -15.41 2.58
C ALA A 238 19.87 -14.71 2.05
N GLY A 239 18.72 -14.87 2.74
CA GLY A 239 17.50 -14.13 2.43
C GLY A 239 17.64 -12.62 2.63
N GLU A 240 18.34 -12.20 3.67
CA GLU A 240 18.67 -10.78 3.89
C GLU A 240 19.57 -10.22 2.78
N GLU A 241 20.67 -10.91 2.47
CA GLU A 241 21.65 -10.44 1.47
C GLU A 241 21.03 -10.34 0.07
N LEU A 242 20.22 -11.34 -0.35
CA LEU A 242 19.54 -11.29 -1.65
C LEU A 242 18.54 -10.12 -1.72
N ALA A 243 17.76 -9.90 -0.65
CA ALA A 243 16.76 -8.85 -0.64
C ALA A 243 17.38 -7.46 -0.59
N ALA A 244 18.51 -7.29 0.09
CA ALA A 244 19.27 -6.04 0.04
C ALA A 244 19.74 -5.73 -1.40
N ALA A 245 20.23 -6.73 -2.13
CA ALA A 245 20.64 -6.57 -3.53
C ALA A 245 19.47 -6.24 -4.47
N VAL A 246 18.31 -6.88 -4.28
CA VAL A 246 17.07 -6.54 -5.02
C VAL A 246 16.61 -5.12 -4.68
N THR A 247 16.57 -4.78 -3.40
CA THR A 247 16.06 -3.48 -2.94
C THR A 247 16.90 -2.32 -3.45
N ALA A 248 18.22 -2.47 -3.53
CA ALA A 248 19.09 -1.46 -4.15
C ALA A 248 18.63 -1.10 -5.58
N LYS A 249 18.30 -2.10 -6.40
CA LYS A 249 17.83 -1.88 -7.78
C LYS A 249 16.44 -1.22 -7.82
N VAL A 250 15.54 -1.61 -6.92
CA VAL A 250 14.20 -0.99 -6.83
C VAL A 250 14.27 0.45 -6.31
N LEU A 251 15.18 0.75 -5.39
CA LEU A 251 15.44 2.12 -4.94
C LEU A 251 16.03 3.00 -6.06
N ASP A 252 16.88 2.45 -6.93
CA ASP A 252 17.38 3.19 -8.09
C ASP A 252 16.26 3.50 -9.10
N TYR A 253 15.32 2.57 -9.29
CA TYR A 253 14.07 2.86 -10.01
C TYR A 253 13.28 3.97 -9.32
N ALA A 254 13.03 3.85 -8.01
CA ALA A 254 12.23 4.80 -7.24
C ALA A 254 12.82 6.22 -7.26
N LYS A 255 14.15 6.37 -7.19
CA LYS A 255 14.81 7.69 -7.27
C LYS A 255 14.64 8.37 -8.64
N THR A 256 14.33 7.62 -9.69
CA THR A 256 14.27 8.11 -11.08
C THR A 256 12.86 8.07 -11.69
N ASP A 257 11.85 7.72 -10.89
CA ASP A 257 10.44 7.63 -11.32
C ASP A 257 9.72 8.98 -11.46
N ARG A 258 10.44 10.09 -11.21
CA ARG A 258 9.97 11.48 -11.29
C ARG A 258 9.00 11.90 -10.19
N PHE A 259 8.82 11.11 -9.13
CA PHE A 259 7.92 11.48 -8.03
C PHE A 259 8.41 12.69 -7.23
N THR A 260 9.73 12.89 -7.07
CA THR A 260 10.26 14.07 -6.36
C THR A 260 9.79 15.39 -6.98
N SER A 261 9.60 15.43 -8.29
CA SER A 261 9.07 16.62 -9.00
C SER A 261 7.56 16.79 -8.85
N ALA A 262 6.82 15.80 -8.32
CA ALA A 262 5.36 15.85 -8.16
C ALA A 262 4.92 16.97 -7.19
N LEU A 263 5.77 17.31 -6.22
CA LEU A 263 5.57 18.38 -5.24
C LEU A 263 5.50 19.79 -5.87
N ASP A 264 6.04 19.95 -7.08
CA ASP A 264 6.04 21.23 -7.81
C ASP A 264 6.60 22.41 -6.99
N PRO A 265 7.86 22.35 -6.53
CA PRO A 265 8.43 23.34 -5.60
C PRO A 265 8.48 24.77 -6.18
N THR A 266 8.39 24.91 -7.51
CA THR A 266 8.36 26.20 -8.20
C THR A 266 6.94 26.64 -8.59
N ALA A 267 5.91 25.95 -8.08
CA ALA A 267 4.49 26.26 -8.29
C ALA A 267 4.09 26.42 -9.77
N THR A 268 4.65 25.61 -10.67
CA THR A 268 4.36 25.67 -12.11
C THR A 268 2.89 25.39 -12.44
N TRP A 269 2.15 24.77 -11.53
CA TRP A 269 0.71 24.52 -11.65
C TRP A 269 -0.10 25.80 -11.87
N GLN A 270 0.31 26.94 -11.33
CA GLN A 270 -0.41 28.22 -11.50
C GLN A 270 -0.45 28.64 -12.97
N LYS A 271 0.70 28.54 -13.66
CA LYS A 271 0.80 28.83 -15.09
C LYS A 271 0.01 27.81 -15.92
N LYS A 272 0.03 26.53 -15.53
CA LYS A 272 -0.80 25.50 -16.19
C LYS A 272 -2.28 25.78 -16.04
N SER A 273 -2.72 26.17 -14.85
CA SER A 273 -4.10 26.50 -14.53
C SER A 273 -4.62 27.65 -15.40
N ALA A 274 -3.81 28.69 -15.62
CA ALA A 274 -4.14 29.82 -16.47
C ALA A 274 -4.21 29.48 -17.97
N LEU A 275 -3.60 28.36 -18.39
CA LEU A 275 -3.59 27.86 -19.77
C LEU A 275 -4.49 26.63 -19.95
N ALA A 276 -5.25 26.25 -18.93
CA ALA A 276 -6.09 25.05 -18.98
C ALA A 276 -7.15 25.19 -20.08
N PRO A 277 -7.35 24.18 -20.94
CA PRO A 277 -8.31 24.23 -22.04
C PRO A 277 -9.72 23.93 -21.53
N TYR A 278 -10.23 24.73 -20.59
CA TYR A 278 -11.54 24.55 -19.98
C TYR A 278 -12.19 25.89 -19.62
N ASP A 279 -13.52 25.97 -19.63
CA ASP A 279 -14.27 27.24 -19.60
C ASP A 279 -14.34 27.89 -18.21
N LEU A 280 -14.20 27.10 -17.13
CA LEU A 280 -14.09 27.61 -15.77
C LEU A 280 -12.99 26.88 -15.00
N THR A 281 -12.02 27.61 -14.47
CA THR A 281 -10.88 27.01 -13.76
C THR A 281 -11.20 26.69 -12.30
N TRP A 282 -10.76 25.53 -11.83
CA TRP A 282 -10.80 25.11 -10.44
C TRP A 282 -10.04 26.07 -9.52
N ILE A 283 -10.59 26.30 -8.33
CA ILE A 283 -9.92 27.00 -7.24
C ILE A 283 -9.88 26.11 -5.98
N SER A 284 -8.88 26.32 -5.13
CA SER A 284 -8.85 25.71 -3.81
C SER A 284 -10.00 26.25 -2.96
N LEU A 285 -10.77 25.34 -2.36
CA LEU A 285 -11.85 25.65 -1.42
C LEU A 285 -11.41 25.45 0.04
N GLU A 286 -10.13 25.17 0.29
CA GLU A 286 -9.60 25.09 1.66
C GLU A 286 -9.56 26.48 2.31
N ILE A 287 -9.75 26.50 3.64
CA ILE A 287 -9.62 27.71 4.45
C ILE A 287 -8.55 27.44 5.51
N PRO A 288 -7.39 28.12 5.46
CA PRO A 288 -6.94 29.06 4.42
C PRO A 288 -6.64 28.35 3.09
N VAL A 289 -6.62 29.11 2.00
CA VAL A 289 -6.32 28.61 0.65
C VAL A 289 -4.92 27.98 0.59
N ARG A 290 -4.81 26.78 0.01
CA ARG A 290 -3.54 26.05 -0.13
C ARG A 290 -3.29 25.60 -1.57
N ALA A 291 -2.01 25.36 -1.89
CA ALA A 291 -1.61 24.75 -3.15
C ALA A 291 -2.27 23.36 -3.33
N PRO A 292 -2.64 23.00 -4.56
CA PRO A 292 -3.28 21.71 -4.83
C PRO A 292 -2.34 20.53 -4.52
N ILE A 293 -2.93 19.36 -4.25
CA ILE A 293 -2.16 18.16 -3.88
C ILE A 293 -1.40 17.60 -5.08
N LEU A 294 -0.06 17.66 -5.04
CA LEU A 294 0.87 17.04 -5.99
C LEU A 294 0.53 17.29 -7.48
N PRO A 295 0.48 18.56 -7.94
CA PRO A 295 -0.03 18.92 -9.27
C PRO A 295 0.79 18.38 -10.45
N LEU A 296 1.98 17.83 -10.18
CA LEU A 296 2.83 17.18 -11.17
C LEU A 296 2.86 15.65 -11.03
N ALA A 297 2.06 15.03 -10.17
CA ALA A 297 2.01 13.56 -10.04
C ALA A 297 1.56 12.83 -11.31
N GLY A 298 0.89 13.52 -12.24
CA GLY A 298 0.59 12.99 -13.58
C GLY A 298 1.82 12.78 -14.47
N LYS A 299 3.02 13.22 -14.05
CA LYS A 299 4.30 13.02 -14.76
C LYS A 299 5.14 11.87 -14.20
N VAL A 300 4.67 11.22 -13.13
CA VAL A 300 5.33 10.05 -12.52
C VAL A 300 5.40 8.93 -13.56
N LYS A 301 6.48 8.17 -13.56
CA LYS A 301 6.66 7.03 -14.46
C LYS A 301 5.61 5.96 -14.15
N THR A 302 4.89 5.55 -15.19
CA THR A 302 3.89 4.47 -15.11
C THR A 302 4.56 3.10 -15.18
N TRP A 303 3.94 2.10 -14.56
CA TRP A 303 4.40 0.71 -14.55
C TRP A 303 4.08 -0.02 -15.84
N PHE A 304 2.90 0.25 -16.41
CA PHE A 304 2.44 -0.33 -17.66
C PHE A 304 2.72 0.62 -18.84
N ASP A 305 2.39 0.17 -20.05
CA ASP A 305 2.71 0.89 -21.29
C ASP A 305 2.17 2.32 -21.25
N SER A 306 3.09 3.29 -21.18
CA SER A 306 2.75 4.70 -21.05
C SER A 306 2.01 5.22 -22.28
N THR A 307 2.27 4.64 -23.45
CA THR A 307 1.57 5.02 -24.70
C THR A 307 0.11 4.58 -24.66
N ALA A 308 -0.17 3.36 -24.22
CA ALA A 308 -1.53 2.85 -24.03
C ALA A 308 -2.26 3.61 -22.95
N LEU A 309 -1.59 3.95 -21.84
CA LEU A 309 -2.17 4.76 -20.78
C LEU A 309 -2.54 6.16 -21.27
N VAL A 310 -1.66 6.83 -22.01
CA VAL A 310 -1.95 8.13 -22.62
C VAL A 310 -3.14 8.05 -23.58
N ARG A 311 -3.25 6.99 -24.38
CA ARG A 311 -4.42 6.76 -25.26
C ARG A 311 -5.72 6.49 -24.49
N ALA A 312 -5.62 5.97 -23.26
CA ALA A 312 -6.76 5.70 -22.40
C ALA A 312 -7.20 6.94 -21.60
N LEU A 313 -6.43 8.04 -21.63
CA LEU A 313 -6.85 9.27 -20.97
C LEU A 313 -8.17 9.76 -21.58
N PRO A 314 -9.11 10.17 -20.73
CA PRO A 314 -10.44 10.56 -21.18
C PRO A 314 -10.40 11.90 -21.93
N ALA A 315 -11.40 12.10 -22.79
CA ALA A 315 -11.63 13.35 -23.51
C ALA A 315 -11.94 14.52 -22.55
N ALA A 316 -12.08 15.73 -23.08
CA ALA A 316 -12.48 16.87 -22.27
C ALA A 316 -13.88 16.65 -21.66
N PRO A 317 -14.11 17.06 -20.40
CA PRO A 317 -15.43 16.97 -19.80
C PRO A 317 -16.41 17.96 -20.46
N PRO A 318 -17.74 17.79 -20.27
CA PRO A 318 -18.73 18.74 -20.75
C PRO A 318 -18.47 20.15 -20.21
N LEU A 319 -18.55 21.18 -21.05
CA LEU A 319 -18.35 22.58 -20.63
C LEU A 319 -19.39 22.99 -19.57
N THR A 320 -19.01 23.89 -18.64
CA THR A 320 -19.92 24.36 -17.58
C THR A 320 -21.20 25.01 -18.10
N THR A 321 -21.15 25.58 -19.31
CA THR A 321 -22.29 26.19 -20.01
C THR A 321 -23.20 25.20 -20.74
N SER A 322 -22.81 23.92 -20.85
CA SER A 322 -23.57 22.90 -21.57
C SER A 322 -24.79 22.39 -20.79
N ALA A 323 -25.82 21.94 -21.51
CA ALA A 323 -27.00 21.32 -20.89
C ALA A 323 -26.66 20.04 -20.12
N GLU A 324 -25.68 19.26 -20.60
CA GLU A 324 -25.19 18.06 -19.93
C GLU A 324 -24.56 18.39 -18.58
N PHE A 325 -23.71 19.41 -18.52
CA PHE A 325 -23.11 19.84 -17.27
C PHE A 325 -24.15 20.38 -16.28
N GLN A 326 -25.09 21.20 -16.74
CA GLN A 326 -26.15 21.74 -15.88
C GLN A 326 -27.06 20.65 -15.32
N LYS A 327 -27.33 19.59 -16.10
CA LYS A 327 -28.02 18.39 -15.62
C LYS A 327 -27.22 17.68 -14.53
N ALA A 328 -25.91 17.48 -14.72
CA ALA A 328 -25.05 16.86 -13.72
C ALA A 328 -24.93 17.69 -12.43
N LEU A 329 -24.85 19.02 -12.53
CA LEU A 329 -24.86 19.91 -11.37
C LEU A 329 -26.18 19.84 -10.59
N THR A 330 -27.31 19.79 -11.32
CA THR A 330 -28.63 19.61 -10.69
C THR A 330 -28.73 18.27 -9.97
N GLU A 331 -28.23 17.18 -10.58
CA GLU A 331 -28.18 15.87 -9.94
C GLU A 331 -27.39 15.90 -8.62
N VAL A 332 -26.20 16.52 -8.60
CA VAL A 332 -25.40 16.65 -7.38
C VAL A 332 -26.14 17.46 -6.30
N ARG A 333 -26.82 18.55 -6.69
CA ARG A 333 -27.63 19.36 -5.77
C ARG A 333 -28.79 18.55 -5.19
N ASP A 334 -29.51 17.81 -6.01
CA ASP A 334 -30.63 16.99 -5.57
C ASP A 334 -30.17 15.90 -4.61
N ILE A 335 -29.08 15.19 -4.93
CA ILE A 335 -28.46 14.22 -4.03
C ILE A 335 -28.03 14.88 -2.71
N ALA A 336 -27.45 16.08 -2.74
CA ALA A 336 -27.05 16.77 -1.52
C ALA A 336 -28.25 17.15 -0.62
N ASN A 337 -29.39 17.48 -1.22
CA ASN A 337 -30.62 17.85 -0.51
C ASN A 337 -31.40 16.65 0.02
N THR A 338 -31.38 15.52 -0.70
CA THR A 338 -32.21 14.34 -0.39
C THR A 338 -31.38 13.08 -0.12
N ARG A 339 -30.12 13.25 0.31
CA ARG A 339 -29.17 12.15 0.51
C ARG A 339 -29.78 11.08 1.42
N THR A 340 -29.84 9.85 0.92
CA THR A 340 -30.33 8.71 1.71
C THR A 340 -29.29 8.27 2.75
N ARG A 341 -29.73 7.48 3.74
CA ARG A 341 -28.81 6.86 4.72
C ARG A 341 -27.76 5.99 4.03
N ASP A 342 -28.16 5.23 3.01
CA ASP A 342 -27.25 4.34 2.29
C ASP A 342 -26.22 5.12 1.46
N GLN A 343 -26.64 6.17 0.73
CA GLN A 343 -25.71 7.08 0.05
C GLN A 343 -24.72 7.73 1.02
N SER A 344 -25.17 8.08 2.23
CA SER A 344 -24.31 8.66 3.27
C SER A 344 -23.29 7.65 3.80
N ARG A 345 -23.70 6.39 3.99
CA ARG A 345 -22.82 5.27 4.35
C ARG A 345 -21.76 5.05 3.27
N ILE A 346 -22.18 4.96 2.00
CA ILE A 346 -21.28 4.74 0.85
C ILE A 346 -20.26 5.89 0.74
N ALA A 347 -20.73 7.14 0.80
CA ALA A 347 -19.86 8.30 0.75
C ALA A 347 -18.81 8.28 1.88
N ASN A 348 -19.22 8.00 3.11
CA ASN A 348 -18.31 7.99 4.26
C ASN A 348 -17.32 6.83 4.23
N TYR A 349 -17.77 5.62 3.90
CA TYR A 349 -16.92 4.42 3.87
C TYR A 349 -15.80 4.52 2.82
N TRP A 350 -16.12 5.05 1.64
CA TRP A 350 -15.19 5.13 0.52
C TRP A 350 -14.37 6.42 0.47
N ASP A 351 -14.65 7.43 1.30
CA ASP A 351 -13.92 8.71 1.30
C ASP A 351 -12.41 8.54 1.46
N ASN A 352 -12.00 7.68 2.40
CA ASN A 352 -10.59 7.36 2.71
C ASN A 352 -9.68 8.61 2.72
N GLY A 353 -10.17 9.67 3.34
CA GLY A 353 -9.50 10.95 3.45
C GLY A 353 -8.34 10.96 4.45
N THR A 354 -8.07 12.11 5.04
CA THR A 354 -6.98 12.33 6.00
C THR A 354 -7.03 11.38 7.20
N ASN A 355 -5.87 11.03 7.76
CA ASN A 355 -5.73 10.10 8.89
C ASN A 355 -6.21 8.67 8.61
N THR A 356 -6.33 8.28 7.34
CA THR A 356 -6.62 6.91 6.91
C THR A 356 -5.49 6.35 6.06
N TYR A 357 -5.49 5.06 5.79
CA TYR A 357 -4.53 4.41 4.88
C TYR A 357 -4.74 4.75 3.38
N SER A 358 -5.60 5.74 3.07
CA SER A 358 -5.99 6.17 1.73
C SER A 358 -6.73 5.09 0.94
N LEU A 359 -7.33 5.45 -0.19
CA LEU A 359 -8.12 4.51 -1.00
C LEU A 359 -7.31 3.29 -1.45
N SER A 360 -6.03 3.49 -1.81
CA SER A 360 -5.16 2.35 -2.14
C SER A 360 -4.97 1.42 -0.95
N GLY A 361 -4.82 1.96 0.27
CA GLY A 361 -4.72 1.14 1.48
C GLY A 361 -6.01 0.37 1.79
N LEU A 362 -7.18 0.95 1.49
CA LEU A 362 -8.45 0.24 1.65
C LEU A 362 -8.51 -0.99 0.75
N TRP A 363 -8.12 -0.87 -0.52
CA TRP A 363 -8.05 -2.01 -1.43
C TRP A 363 -7.02 -3.06 -0.98
N ASN A 364 -5.93 -2.64 -0.32
CA ASN A 364 -4.98 -3.56 0.30
C ASN A 364 -5.57 -4.28 1.52
N PHE A 365 -6.37 -3.60 2.33
CA PHE A 365 -7.12 -4.21 3.44
C PHE A 365 -8.13 -5.24 2.91
N LEU A 366 -8.90 -4.89 1.88
CA LEU A 366 -9.92 -5.77 1.30
C LEU A 366 -9.35 -7.03 0.63
N VAL A 367 -8.22 -6.92 -0.08
CA VAL A 367 -7.62 -8.10 -0.75
C VAL A 367 -6.96 -9.07 0.23
N GLU A 368 -6.61 -8.62 1.44
CA GLU A 368 -5.99 -9.47 2.46
C GLU A 368 -6.84 -10.69 2.78
N ASP A 369 -8.15 -10.49 2.94
CA ASP A 369 -9.09 -11.58 3.19
C ASP A 369 -9.14 -12.55 2.01
N LEU A 370 -9.09 -12.05 0.77
CA LEU A 370 -9.07 -12.91 -0.43
C LEU A 370 -7.80 -13.76 -0.52
N ILE A 371 -6.64 -13.16 -0.21
CA ILE A 371 -5.35 -13.86 -0.17
C ILE A 371 -5.41 -15.00 0.86
N ARG A 372 -5.97 -14.73 2.05
CA ARG A 372 -6.09 -15.70 3.14
C ARG A 372 -7.11 -16.80 2.84
N GLN A 373 -8.32 -16.44 2.41
CA GLN A 373 -9.38 -17.41 2.11
C GLN A 373 -9.00 -18.35 0.97
N ASN A 374 -8.13 -17.90 0.06
CA ASN A 374 -7.60 -18.70 -1.05
C ASN A 374 -6.23 -19.33 -0.74
N SER A 375 -5.79 -19.32 0.52
CA SER A 375 -4.52 -19.90 0.98
C SER A 375 -3.33 -19.53 0.09
N LYS A 376 -3.22 -18.29 -0.38
CA LYS A 376 -2.10 -17.91 -1.24
C LYS A 376 -0.80 -17.94 -0.43
N ASN A 377 0.23 -18.62 -0.95
CA ASN A 377 1.58 -18.56 -0.38
C ASN A 377 2.17 -17.14 -0.51
N GLU A 378 3.33 -16.90 0.13
CA GLU A 378 4.00 -15.59 0.09
C GLU A 378 4.26 -15.07 -1.33
N LEU A 379 4.71 -15.93 -2.25
CA LEU A 379 4.99 -15.54 -3.63
C LEU A 379 3.72 -15.09 -4.38
N ARG A 380 2.61 -15.82 -4.23
CA ARG A 380 1.29 -15.50 -4.80
C ARG A 380 0.66 -14.28 -4.13
N ALA A 381 0.85 -14.11 -2.82
CA ALA A 381 0.41 -12.93 -2.08
C ALA A 381 1.15 -11.68 -2.59
N ALA A 382 2.48 -11.74 -2.70
CA ALA A 382 3.28 -10.64 -3.25
C ALA A 382 2.90 -10.32 -4.70
N ARG A 383 2.67 -11.35 -5.53
CA ARG A 383 2.18 -11.16 -6.91
C ARG A 383 0.83 -10.44 -6.95
N THR A 384 -0.11 -10.84 -6.08
CA THR A 384 -1.44 -10.25 -5.99
C THR A 384 -1.36 -8.77 -5.67
N TYR A 385 -0.62 -8.41 -4.61
CA TYR A 385 -0.39 -7.02 -4.25
C TYR A 385 0.37 -6.26 -5.35
N ALA A 386 1.38 -6.85 -5.97
CA ALA A 386 2.18 -6.19 -7.01
C ALA A 386 1.39 -5.91 -8.30
N LEU A 387 0.46 -6.78 -8.68
CA LEU A 387 -0.43 -6.51 -9.82
C LEU A 387 -1.44 -5.40 -9.49
N MET A 388 -2.13 -5.54 -8.36
CA MET A 388 -3.16 -4.59 -7.94
C MET A 388 -2.59 -3.19 -7.67
N ASN A 389 -1.51 -3.10 -6.88
CA ASN A 389 -0.95 -1.81 -6.47
C ASN A 389 -0.28 -1.05 -7.61
N ARG A 390 0.35 -1.74 -8.57
CA ARG A 390 0.84 -1.07 -9.79
C ARG A 390 -0.30 -0.51 -10.64
N ALA A 391 -1.40 -1.25 -10.78
CA ALA A 391 -2.58 -0.78 -11.50
C ALA A 391 -3.20 0.45 -10.81
N MET A 392 -3.29 0.43 -9.48
CA MET A 392 -3.77 1.58 -8.71
C MET A 392 -2.84 2.80 -8.80
N GLN A 393 -1.52 2.62 -8.78
CA GLN A 393 -0.58 3.73 -8.96
C GLN A 393 -0.73 4.34 -10.36
N ASP A 394 -0.78 3.52 -11.40
CA ASP A 394 -0.94 4.00 -12.78
C ASP A 394 -2.30 4.71 -12.98
N ALA A 395 -3.37 4.19 -12.38
CA ALA A 395 -4.68 4.85 -12.36
C ALA A 395 -4.65 6.19 -11.64
N THR A 396 -3.93 6.27 -10.52
CA THR A 396 -3.73 7.53 -9.79
C THR A 396 -2.94 8.54 -10.62
N THR A 397 -1.84 8.12 -11.25
CA THR A 397 -1.04 8.97 -12.15
C THR A 397 -1.86 9.44 -13.34
N ALA A 398 -2.65 8.58 -13.97
CA ALA A 398 -3.52 8.94 -15.08
C ALA A 398 -4.60 9.95 -14.66
N ALA A 399 -5.28 9.71 -13.53
CA ALA A 399 -6.29 10.62 -13.00
C ALA A 399 -5.69 11.99 -12.64
N TRP A 400 -4.49 12.03 -12.03
CA TRP A 400 -3.78 13.29 -11.77
C TRP A 400 -3.39 14.01 -13.07
N SER A 401 -2.94 13.27 -14.09
CA SER A 401 -2.65 13.85 -15.40
C SER A 401 -3.90 14.56 -15.97
N THR A 402 -5.07 13.92 -15.91
CA THR A 402 -6.34 14.50 -16.36
C THR A 402 -6.77 15.70 -15.51
N LYS A 403 -6.75 15.57 -14.18
CA LYS A 403 -7.13 16.65 -13.23
C LYS A 403 -6.35 17.93 -13.47
N TYR A 404 -5.04 17.83 -13.62
CA TYR A 404 -4.15 18.98 -13.87
C TYR A 404 -3.93 19.28 -15.36
N THR A 405 -4.72 18.67 -16.24
CA THR A 405 -4.89 19.11 -17.64
C THR A 405 -6.08 20.06 -17.73
N TYR A 406 -7.25 19.63 -17.23
CA TYR A 406 -8.49 20.40 -17.41
C TYR A 406 -8.79 21.38 -16.27
N PHE A 407 -8.24 21.17 -15.07
CA PHE A 407 -8.53 21.99 -13.90
C PHE A 407 -10.05 22.19 -13.69
N THR A 408 -10.85 21.15 -13.85
CA THR A 408 -12.31 21.22 -13.76
C THR A 408 -12.76 21.56 -12.33
N PRO A 409 -13.73 22.50 -12.15
CA PRO A 409 -14.20 22.94 -10.84
C PRO A 409 -14.97 21.84 -10.13
N ARG A 410 -15.03 21.92 -8.80
CA ARG A 410 -15.84 21.01 -7.96
C ARG A 410 -17.31 21.50 -7.92
N PRO A 411 -18.30 20.63 -7.65
CA PRO A 411 -19.70 21.05 -7.57
C PRO A 411 -19.93 22.25 -6.63
N SER A 412 -19.37 22.22 -5.41
CA SER A 412 -19.51 23.31 -4.43
C SER A 412 -18.83 24.62 -4.82
N GLN A 413 -17.92 24.62 -5.81
CA GLN A 413 -17.36 25.85 -6.37
C GLN A 413 -18.38 26.59 -7.24
N LEU A 414 -19.23 25.84 -7.95
CA LEU A 414 -20.26 26.36 -8.84
C LEU A 414 -21.56 26.68 -8.09
N ASP A 415 -21.84 25.93 -7.02
CA ASP A 415 -23.00 26.12 -6.19
C ASP A 415 -22.69 25.87 -4.71
N ALA A 416 -22.52 26.97 -3.96
CA ALA A 416 -22.23 26.96 -2.53
C ALA A 416 -23.36 26.39 -1.65
N THR A 417 -24.55 26.15 -2.21
CA THR A 417 -25.65 25.50 -1.48
C THR A 417 -25.47 23.98 -1.37
N ILE A 418 -24.64 23.37 -2.22
CA ILE A 418 -24.33 21.93 -2.19
C ILE A 418 -23.55 21.60 -0.91
N LYS A 419 -24.20 20.89 0.02
CA LYS A 419 -23.58 20.39 1.26
C LYS A 419 -22.98 19.00 1.03
N THR A 420 -21.66 18.92 1.15
CA THR A 420 -20.92 17.65 0.98
C THR A 420 -21.05 16.77 2.21
N ALA A 421 -21.08 15.45 2.01
CA ALA A 421 -21.05 14.48 3.12
C ALA A 421 -19.62 14.14 3.56
N THR A 422 -18.63 14.51 2.75
CA THR A 422 -17.21 14.25 3.00
C THR A 422 -16.37 15.49 2.74
N VAL A 423 -15.08 15.43 3.09
CA VAL A 423 -14.14 16.52 2.86
C VAL A 423 -13.94 16.72 1.35
N ILE A 424 -13.95 17.97 0.91
CA ILE A 424 -13.66 18.30 -0.50
C ILE A 424 -12.16 18.15 -0.71
N PRO A 425 -11.69 17.25 -1.59
CA PRO A 425 -10.25 17.13 -1.85
C PRO A 425 -9.72 18.39 -2.52
N ASN A 426 -8.54 18.86 -2.10
CA ASN A 426 -7.87 20.04 -2.68
C ASN A 426 -7.17 19.71 -4.02
N THR A 427 -7.97 19.20 -4.96
CA THR A 427 -7.59 18.82 -6.32
C THR A 427 -8.75 19.11 -7.29
N PRO A 428 -8.48 19.33 -8.59
CA PRO A 428 -9.53 19.44 -9.60
C PRO A 428 -10.46 18.22 -9.66
N GLY A 429 -11.69 18.43 -10.15
CA GLY A 429 -12.78 17.44 -10.14
C GLY A 429 -12.56 16.27 -11.10
N TYR A 430 -12.26 16.55 -12.37
CA TYR A 430 -12.31 15.57 -13.46
C TYR A 430 -10.96 14.91 -13.74
N VAL A 431 -10.85 13.58 -13.81
CA VAL A 431 -11.88 12.56 -13.53
C VAL A 431 -11.94 12.18 -12.06
N SER A 432 -12.91 11.34 -11.71
CA SER A 432 -12.93 10.64 -10.42
C SER A 432 -11.74 9.68 -10.30
N ASP A 433 -10.77 10.05 -9.48
CA ASP A 433 -9.67 9.18 -9.06
C ASP A 433 -10.18 8.01 -8.22
N GLN A 434 -11.22 8.23 -7.41
CA GLN A 434 -11.88 7.16 -6.62
C GLN A 434 -12.41 6.05 -7.53
N ALA A 435 -13.12 6.41 -8.61
CA ALA A 435 -13.60 5.45 -9.59
C ALA A 435 -12.44 4.79 -10.36
N ALA A 436 -11.48 5.57 -10.86
CA ALA A 436 -10.37 5.04 -11.65
C ALA A 436 -9.51 4.03 -10.87
N VAL A 437 -9.14 4.36 -9.63
CA VAL A 437 -8.33 3.48 -8.78
C VAL A 437 -9.10 2.22 -8.39
N SER A 438 -10.36 2.36 -7.98
CA SER A 438 -11.19 1.23 -7.53
C SER A 438 -11.51 0.26 -8.66
N VAL A 439 -11.80 0.77 -9.85
CA VAL A 439 -12.07 -0.09 -11.02
C VAL A 439 -10.78 -0.73 -11.52
N ALA A 440 -9.63 -0.04 -11.49
CA ALA A 440 -8.35 -0.66 -11.82
C ALA A 440 -8.00 -1.81 -10.87
N ALA A 441 -8.19 -1.60 -9.56
CA ALA A 441 -7.98 -2.63 -8.54
C ALA A 441 -8.90 -3.84 -8.79
N THR A 442 -10.21 -3.62 -8.88
CA THR A 442 -11.18 -4.72 -9.03
C THR A 442 -11.10 -5.42 -10.37
N THR A 443 -10.73 -4.74 -11.45
CA THR A 443 -10.43 -5.41 -12.73
C THR A 443 -9.31 -6.45 -12.54
N VAL A 444 -8.25 -6.11 -11.82
CA VAL A 444 -7.17 -7.07 -11.50
C VAL A 444 -7.65 -8.17 -10.54
N LEU A 445 -8.40 -7.80 -9.49
CA LEU A 445 -8.83 -8.77 -8.48
C LEU A 445 -9.83 -9.79 -9.02
N THR A 446 -10.77 -9.39 -9.88
CA THR A 446 -11.71 -10.33 -10.53
C THR A 446 -11.01 -11.30 -11.48
N TYR A 447 -9.87 -10.91 -12.05
CA TYR A 447 -9.01 -11.85 -12.79
C TYR A 447 -8.29 -12.86 -11.86
N LEU A 448 -7.84 -12.43 -10.68
CA LEU A 448 -7.12 -13.29 -9.73
C LEU A 448 -8.05 -14.17 -8.87
N PHE A 449 -9.27 -13.71 -8.63
CA PHE A 449 -10.29 -14.31 -7.76
C PHE A 449 -11.65 -14.32 -8.49
N PRO A 450 -11.82 -15.14 -9.54
CA PRO A 450 -13.02 -15.12 -10.37
C PRO A 450 -14.31 -15.43 -9.59
N ASP A 451 -14.23 -16.25 -8.54
CA ASP A 451 -15.37 -16.60 -7.69
C ASP A 451 -15.91 -15.40 -6.89
N GLU A 452 -15.10 -14.35 -6.71
CA GLU A 452 -15.44 -13.14 -5.95
C GLU A 452 -15.95 -12.00 -6.82
N THR A 453 -16.14 -12.25 -8.12
CA THR A 453 -16.46 -11.23 -9.13
C THR A 453 -17.69 -10.39 -8.74
N THR A 454 -18.76 -11.03 -8.25
CA THR A 454 -19.98 -10.31 -7.87
C THR A 454 -19.75 -9.37 -6.69
N SER A 455 -19.06 -9.83 -5.65
CA SER A 455 -18.74 -9.03 -4.46
C SER A 455 -17.81 -7.86 -4.80
N LEU A 456 -16.76 -8.14 -5.57
CA LEU A 456 -15.78 -7.13 -6.01
C LEU A 456 -16.42 -6.06 -6.90
N ASN A 457 -17.29 -6.44 -7.83
CA ASN A 457 -18.00 -5.49 -8.70
C ASN A 457 -18.98 -4.63 -7.90
N ALA A 458 -19.65 -5.17 -6.88
CA ALA A 458 -20.51 -4.40 -5.99
C ALA A 458 -19.71 -3.33 -5.23
N GLN A 459 -18.55 -3.71 -4.67
CA GLN A 459 -17.64 -2.78 -3.98
C GLN A 459 -17.10 -1.70 -4.92
N ALA A 460 -16.67 -2.07 -6.14
CA ALA A 460 -16.23 -1.11 -7.14
C ALA A 460 -17.31 -0.10 -7.51
N THR A 461 -18.57 -0.55 -7.60
CA THR A 461 -19.72 0.30 -7.93
C THR A 461 -19.98 1.30 -6.81
N GLU A 462 -19.96 0.87 -5.54
CA GLU A 462 -20.08 1.79 -4.41
C GLU A 462 -18.94 2.82 -4.39
N ALA A 463 -17.70 2.37 -4.56
CA ALA A 463 -16.50 3.22 -4.57
C ALA A 463 -16.47 4.22 -5.75
N ALA A 464 -17.04 3.86 -6.89
CA ALA A 464 -17.12 4.76 -8.04
C ALA A 464 -18.18 5.85 -7.84
N LEU A 465 -19.27 5.54 -7.12
CA LEU A 465 -20.38 6.46 -6.87
C LEU A 465 -20.21 7.29 -5.58
N SER A 466 -19.26 6.95 -4.71
CA SER A 466 -19.06 7.61 -3.42
C SER A 466 -18.83 9.11 -3.53
N GLY A 467 -18.06 9.59 -4.51
CA GLY A 467 -17.86 11.02 -4.74
C GLY A 467 -19.13 11.77 -5.17
N LEU A 468 -19.95 11.12 -6.01
CA LEU A 468 -21.26 11.65 -6.42
C LEU A 468 -22.21 11.73 -5.21
N TYR A 469 -22.31 10.64 -4.45
CA TYR A 469 -23.11 10.60 -3.22
C TYR A 469 -22.58 11.56 -2.16
N GLY A 470 -21.26 11.75 -2.09
CA GLY A 470 -20.60 12.73 -1.23
C GLY A 470 -20.83 14.18 -1.64
N GLY A 471 -21.31 14.42 -2.87
CA GLY A 471 -21.50 15.77 -3.42
C GLY A 471 -20.21 16.43 -3.89
N THR A 472 -19.11 15.67 -4.05
CA THR A 472 -17.77 16.18 -4.37
C THR A 472 -17.37 15.95 -5.84
N GLN A 473 -18.15 15.17 -6.58
CA GLN A 473 -17.92 14.80 -7.99
C GLN A 473 -19.24 14.77 -8.77
N PHE A 474 -19.15 14.99 -10.08
CA PHE A 474 -20.25 14.81 -11.03
C PHE A 474 -20.32 13.37 -11.54
N ARG A 475 -21.48 12.98 -12.07
CA ARG A 475 -21.65 11.65 -12.70
C ARG A 475 -20.67 11.39 -13.84
N PHE A 476 -20.40 12.38 -14.69
CA PHE A 476 -19.44 12.24 -15.79
C PHE A 476 -17.99 12.07 -15.28
N ASP A 477 -17.64 12.60 -14.09
CA ASP A 477 -16.34 12.36 -13.46
C ASP A 477 -16.18 10.86 -13.14
N THR A 478 -17.24 10.26 -12.58
CA THR A 478 -17.30 8.84 -12.23
C THR A 478 -17.22 7.95 -13.48
N GLU A 479 -18.05 8.20 -14.50
CA GLU A 479 -18.11 7.37 -15.71
C GLU A 479 -16.77 7.37 -16.48
N ALA A 480 -16.14 8.54 -16.60
CA ALA A 480 -14.81 8.66 -17.19
C ALA A 480 -13.74 7.96 -16.33
N GLY A 481 -13.85 8.05 -15.00
CA GLY A 481 -13.00 7.31 -14.06
C GLY A 481 -13.12 5.80 -14.21
N VAL A 482 -14.35 5.25 -14.28
CA VAL A 482 -14.61 3.82 -14.52
C VAL A 482 -13.96 3.35 -15.83
N THR A 483 -14.13 4.12 -16.90
CA THR A 483 -13.54 3.80 -18.21
C THR A 483 -12.01 3.76 -18.14
N LEU A 484 -11.41 4.78 -17.53
CA LEU A 484 -9.96 4.87 -17.35
C LEU A 484 -9.41 3.71 -16.50
N GLY A 485 -10.05 3.44 -15.36
CA GLY A 485 -9.67 2.36 -14.46
C GLY A 485 -9.74 0.99 -15.12
N THR A 486 -10.79 0.73 -15.91
CA THR A 486 -10.96 -0.52 -16.66
C THR A 486 -9.80 -0.71 -17.64
N ALA A 487 -9.46 0.32 -18.43
CA ALA A 487 -8.37 0.24 -19.40
C ALA A 487 -7.03 -0.10 -18.74
N ILE A 488 -6.71 0.54 -17.60
CA ILE A 488 -5.46 0.30 -16.86
C ILE A 488 -5.45 -1.09 -16.21
N GLY A 489 -6.57 -1.52 -15.64
CA GLY A 489 -6.73 -2.87 -15.11
C GLY A 489 -6.51 -3.94 -16.19
N GLN A 490 -6.98 -3.72 -17.42
CA GLN A 490 -6.73 -4.63 -18.54
C GLN A 490 -5.26 -4.67 -18.97
N MET A 491 -4.53 -3.55 -18.89
CA MET A 491 -3.07 -3.55 -19.10
C MET A 491 -2.35 -4.39 -18.04
N ALA A 492 -2.79 -4.31 -16.79
CA ALA A 492 -2.26 -5.13 -15.70
C ALA A 492 -2.55 -6.62 -15.90
N ILE A 493 -3.77 -6.99 -16.33
CA ILE A 493 -4.13 -8.37 -16.69
C ILE A 493 -3.28 -8.88 -17.85
N ALA A 494 -3.06 -8.07 -18.88
CA ALA A 494 -2.20 -8.44 -20.01
C ALA A 494 -0.76 -8.74 -19.54
N GLY A 495 -0.24 -7.92 -18.62
CA GLY A 495 1.04 -8.19 -17.95
C GLY A 495 1.02 -9.49 -17.14
N ALA A 496 -0.04 -9.71 -16.35
CA ALA A 496 -0.20 -10.92 -15.53
C ALA A 496 -0.27 -12.20 -16.36
N LYS A 497 -0.91 -12.18 -17.53
CA LYS A 497 -0.97 -13.34 -18.45
C LYS A 497 0.39 -13.67 -19.08
N ALA A 498 1.31 -12.71 -19.10
CA ALA A 498 2.63 -12.83 -19.72
C ALA A 498 3.77 -13.01 -18.69
N ASP A 499 3.46 -13.08 -17.39
CA ASP A 499 4.48 -13.14 -16.34
C ASP A 499 4.94 -14.55 -15.95
N GLY A 500 4.35 -15.59 -16.55
CA GLY A 500 4.75 -16.98 -16.35
C GLY A 500 4.11 -17.67 -15.15
N ALA A 501 3.35 -16.94 -14.30
CA ALA A 501 2.59 -17.57 -13.23
C ALA A 501 1.32 -18.24 -13.79
N LYS A 502 1.24 -19.57 -13.68
CA LYS A 502 0.08 -20.35 -14.13
C LYS A 502 -0.97 -20.55 -13.06
#